data_AF-A0A1H4I1A9-F1
#
_entry.id   AF-A0A1H4I1A9-F1
#
_cell.length_a   1.000
_cell.length_b   1.000
_cell.length_c   1.000
_cell.angle_alpha   90.00
_cell.angle_beta   90.00
_cell.angle_gamma   90.00
#
_symmetry.space_group_name_H-M   'P 1'
#
loop_
_entity.id
_entity.type
_entity.pdbx_description
1 polymer ?
#
loop_
_entity_poly.entity_id
_entity_poly.type
_entity_poly.pdbx_seq_one_letter_code
_entity_poly.pdbx_strand_id
1 'polypeptide(L)'
;MINVQDKELDVQLNDYNQFHIGYNYGIEASDEFESDLNRNFELGMYLYNNNFISKRKMIDDIVIQALFKGTRFENCSNFEAVLEMNNYDRKEVSIQILIDAPELEITGSGFIPPVSLRCISNQDIFYIRSAMEVENKYMNNKQYHLNRVSIDEVLPYGLLKPKSTLFYGYEDNTLYIVSEIEIECPWDIKTTSENKYVDYLRLLKYGSDMEAEKRTSIEVRTDVYDYQVDIEADHVSAIEWFIFSRSKMAQATVWDDDGSKIDIEIYDNHKDIILPICYAGEFISSKDRINGNQLSSNCDTWGTAMNARAYTSYVFYIEDQEKYGVVRHSYYVF
;
A
#
# COMPACT_ATOMS: atom_id res chain seq x y z
N MET A 1 39.64 -9.19 -22.26
CA MET A 1 38.91 -8.84 -23.50
C MET A 1 37.46 -9.22 -23.21
N ILE A 2 36.61 -8.25 -22.87
CA ILE A 2 35.19 -8.51 -22.54
C ILE A 2 34.51 -8.82 -23.87
N ASN A 3 33.88 -10.00 -23.98
CA ASN A 3 33.32 -10.46 -25.24
C ASN A 3 32.03 -9.67 -25.53
N VAL A 4 31.71 -9.41 -26.80
CA VAL A 4 30.50 -8.62 -27.17
C VAL A 4 29.22 -9.29 -26.64
N GLN A 5 29.21 -10.62 -26.55
CA GLN A 5 28.12 -11.40 -25.96
C GLN A 5 27.91 -11.13 -24.46
N ASP A 6 28.96 -10.81 -23.70
CA ASP A 6 28.84 -10.53 -22.27
C ASP A 6 28.10 -9.19 -22.05
N LYS A 7 28.32 -8.21 -22.94
CA LYS A 7 27.64 -6.90 -22.86
C LYS A 7 26.15 -6.95 -23.22
N GLU A 8 25.78 -7.75 -24.22
CA GLU A 8 24.36 -7.92 -24.58
C GLU A 8 23.59 -8.62 -23.46
N LEU A 9 24.20 -9.61 -22.82
CA LEU A 9 23.59 -10.30 -21.69
C LEU A 9 23.43 -9.40 -20.47
N ASP A 10 24.43 -8.58 -20.16
CA ASP A 10 24.35 -7.60 -19.07
C ASP A 10 23.20 -6.60 -19.27
N VAL A 11 23.00 -6.13 -20.51
CA VAL A 11 21.88 -5.23 -20.85
C VAL A 11 20.54 -5.95 -20.66
N GLN A 12 20.41 -7.19 -21.12
CA GLN A 12 19.18 -7.97 -20.98
C GLN A 12 18.82 -8.24 -19.52
N LEU A 13 19.80 -8.61 -18.70
CA LEU A 13 19.59 -8.85 -17.27
C LEU A 13 19.21 -7.55 -16.56
N ASN A 14 19.83 -6.43 -16.92
CA ASN A 14 19.48 -5.13 -16.35
C ASN A 14 18.08 -4.67 -16.76
N ASP A 15 17.69 -4.84 -18.03
CA ASP A 15 16.36 -4.49 -18.51
C ASP A 15 15.28 -5.36 -17.83
N TYR A 16 15.54 -6.65 -17.68
CA TYR A 16 14.69 -7.56 -16.92
C TYR A 16 14.56 -7.11 -15.46
N ASN A 17 15.68 -6.80 -14.80
CA ASN A 17 15.65 -6.38 -13.42
C ASN A 17 14.92 -5.04 -13.22
N GLN A 18 15.19 -4.04 -14.05
CA GLN A 18 14.61 -2.71 -13.89
C GLN A 18 13.16 -2.63 -14.36
N PHE A 19 12.85 -3.15 -15.55
CA PHE A 19 11.54 -2.95 -16.17
C PHE A 19 10.57 -4.09 -15.95
N HIS A 20 11.03 -5.33 -15.79
CA HIS A 20 10.14 -6.44 -15.48
C HIS A 20 9.95 -6.57 -13.97
N ILE A 21 11.05 -6.64 -13.22
CA ILE A 21 10.99 -6.82 -11.76
C ILE A 21 10.70 -5.50 -11.05
N GLY A 22 11.58 -4.51 -11.21
CA GLY A 22 11.50 -3.22 -10.52
C GLY A 22 10.19 -2.48 -10.77
N TYR A 23 9.70 -2.49 -12.02
CA TYR A 23 8.40 -1.88 -12.34
C TYR A 23 7.25 -2.67 -11.71
N ASN A 24 7.09 -3.97 -11.99
CA ASN A 24 5.86 -4.69 -11.60
C ASN A 24 5.83 -5.14 -10.13
N TYR A 25 6.99 -5.46 -9.57
CA TYR A 25 7.16 -6.07 -8.25
C TYR A 25 7.94 -5.18 -7.27
N GLY A 26 8.50 -4.08 -7.76
CA GLY A 26 9.16 -3.06 -6.95
C GLY A 26 10.65 -3.26 -6.73
N ILE A 27 11.26 -2.24 -6.12
CA ILE A 27 12.72 -2.15 -5.92
C ILE A 27 13.25 -3.28 -5.03
N GLU A 28 12.52 -3.72 -3.99
CA GLU A 28 12.99 -4.80 -3.12
C GLU A 28 13.13 -6.14 -3.87
N ALA A 29 12.21 -6.46 -4.78
CA ALA A 29 12.31 -7.65 -5.62
C ALA A 29 13.49 -7.54 -6.61
N SER A 30 13.73 -6.33 -7.12
CA SER A 30 14.88 -6.04 -8.00
C SER A 30 16.22 -6.23 -7.27
N ASP A 31 16.31 -5.77 -6.03
CA ASP A 31 17.51 -5.94 -5.18
C ASP A 31 17.72 -7.42 -4.82
N GLU A 32 16.64 -8.17 -4.56
CA GLU A 32 16.73 -9.61 -4.28
C GLU A 32 17.22 -10.40 -5.49
N PHE A 33 16.73 -10.08 -6.70
CA PHE A 33 17.20 -10.69 -7.94
C PHE A 33 18.69 -10.43 -8.17
N GLU A 34 19.14 -9.17 -8.01
CA GLU A 34 20.56 -8.81 -8.12
C GLU A 34 21.41 -9.54 -7.08
N SER A 35 20.92 -9.69 -5.86
CA SER A 35 21.59 -10.45 -4.81
C SER A 35 21.74 -11.92 -5.19
N ASP A 36 20.68 -12.55 -5.71
CA ASP A 36 20.71 -13.95 -6.16
C ASP A 36 21.66 -14.14 -7.36
N LEU A 37 21.64 -13.23 -8.33
CA LEU A 37 22.55 -13.22 -9.50
C LEU A 37 24.01 -13.05 -9.08
N ASN A 38 24.31 -12.10 -8.20
CA ASN A 38 25.67 -11.85 -7.71
C ASN A 38 26.20 -12.98 -6.82
N ARG A 39 25.31 -13.63 -6.06
CA ARG A 39 25.67 -14.77 -5.21
C ARG A 39 25.99 -16.01 -6.04
N ASN A 40 25.19 -16.28 -7.07
CA ASN A 40 25.41 -17.37 -8.00
C ASN A 40 24.83 -17.00 -9.38
N PHE A 41 25.72 -16.78 -10.34
CA PHE A 41 25.35 -16.38 -11.69
C PHE A 41 24.44 -17.41 -12.39
N GLU A 42 24.69 -18.71 -12.20
CA GLU A 42 23.88 -19.77 -12.80
C GLU A 42 22.45 -19.77 -12.25
N LEU A 43 22.30 -19.45 -10.95
CA LEU A 43 20.98 -19.25 -10.34
C LEU A 43 20.29 -18.03 -10.94
N GLY A 44 20.96 -16.88 -11.01
CA GLY A 44 20.35 -15.67 -11.59
C GLY A 44 19.94 -15.86 -13.05
N MET A 45 20.77 -16.55 -13.84
CA MET A 45 20.42 -16.94 -15.22
C MET A 45 19.24 -17.90 -15.28
N TYR A 46 19.13 -18.83 -14.33
CA TYR A 46 17.97 -19.71 -14.24
C TYR A 46 16.70 -18.91 -13.92
N LEU A 47 16.76 -17.98 -12.97
CA LEU A 47 15.62 -17.13 -12.61
C LEU A 47 15.18 -16.28 -13.81
N TYR A 48 16.11 -15.61 -14.49
CA TYR A 48 15.85 -14.84 -15.72
C TYR A 48 15.17 -15.67 -16.80
N ASN A 49 15.75 -16.83 -17.16
CA ASN A 49 15.25 -17.66 -18.25
C ASN A 49 13.86 -18.27 -17.98
N ASN A 50 13.43 -18.32 -16.72
CA ASN A 50 12.14 -18.86 -16.32
C ASN A 50 11.16 -17.77 -15.83
N ASN A 51 11.49 -16.48 -16.00
CA ASN A 51 10.70 -15.34 -15.53
C ASN A 51 10.40 -15.36 -14.02
N PHE A 52 11.33 -15.87 -13.21
CA PHE A 52 11.25 -15.75 -11.75
C PHE A 52 11.91 -14.45 -11.30
N ILE A 53 11.23 -13.74 -10.40
CA ILE A 53 11.72 -12.46 -9.88
C ILE A 53 12.71 -12.64 -8.72
N SER A 54 12.65 -13.76 -8.00
CA SER A 54 13.63 -14.10 -6.97
C SER A 54 13.60 -15.58 -6.66
N LYS A 55 14.66 -16.11 -6.03
CA LYS A 55 14.67 -17.50 -5.53
C LYS A 55 13.52 -17.73 -4.55
N ARG A 56 13.17 -16.73 -3.74
CA ARG A 56 12.11 -16.85 -2.74
C ARG A 56 10.75 -16.98 -3.42
N LYS A 57 10.45 -16.12 -4.42
CA LYS A 57 9.22 -16.24 -5.23
C LYS A 57 9.14 -17.61 -5.90
N MET A 58 10.25 -18.08 -6.50
CA MET A 58 10.30 -19.41 -7.12
C MET A 58 9.91 -20.53 -6.15
N ILE A 59 10.38 -20.49 -4.89
CA ILE A 59 9.99 -21.47 -3.86
C ILE A 59 8.51 -21.33 -3.53
N ASP A 60 8.03 -20.11 -3.34
CA ASP A 60 6.62 -19.82 -3.05
C ASP A 60 5.70 -20.28 -4.21
N ASP A 61 6.12 -20.15 -5.47
CA ASP A 61 5.40 -20.65 -6.65
C ASP A 61 5.32 -22.19 -6.67
N ILE A 62 6.41 -22.87 -6.29
CA ILE A 62 6.40 -24.33 -6.10
C ILE A 62 5.40 -24.73 -5.01
N VAL A 63 5.33 -23.96 -3.92
CA VAL A 63 4.35 -24.19 -2.85
C VAL A 63 2.93 -23.99 -3.37
N ILE A 64 2.65 -22.93 -4.14
CA ILE A 64 1.34 -22.72 -4.78
C ILE A 64 0.98 -23.90 -5.69
N GLN A 65 1.89 -24.32 -6.57
CA GLN A 65 1.65 -25.46 -7.46
C GLN A 65 1.40 -26.75 -6.68
N ALA A 66 2.11 -26.96 -5.57
CA ALA A 66 1.88 -28.11 -4.69
C ALA A 66 0.50 -28.04 -4.01
N LEU A 67 0.05 -26.85 -3.59
CA LEU A 67 -1.29 -26.64 -3.03
C LEU A 67 -2.39 -26.94 -4.05
N PHE A 68 -2.15 -26.61 -5.33
CA PHE A 68 -3.10 -26.85 -6.40
C PHE A 68 -3.09 -28.28 -6.94
N LYS A 69 -2.08 -29.10 -6.60
CA LYS A 69 -1.99 -30.47 -7.08
C LYS A 69 -3.18 -31.32 -6.62
N GLY A 70 -3.82 -32.03 -7.55
CA GLY A 70 -5.03 -32.80 -7.26
C GLY A 70 -6.28 -31.93 -7.04
N THR A 71 -6.17 -30.62 -7.27
CA THR A 71 -7.31 -29.70 -7.31
C THR A 71 -7.65 -29.37 -8.77
N ARG A 72 -8.76 -28.66 -9.00
CA ARG A 72 -9.11 -28.16 -10.33
C ARG A 72 -8.12 -27.14 -10.91
N PHE A 73 -7.28 -26.54 -10.07
CA PHE A 73 -6.27 -25.54 -10.45
C PHE A 73 -4.91 -26.16 -10.80
N GLU A 74 -4.78 -27.49 -10.83
CA GLU A 74 -3.50 -28.19 -11.06
C GLU A 74 -2.80 -27.76 -12.37
N ASN A 75 -3.55 -27.30 -13.37
CA ASN A 75 -3.01 -26.83 -14.65
C ASN A 75 -2.77 -25.32 -14.71
N CYS A 76 -3.06 -24.57 -13.66
CA CYS A 76 -2.83 -23.13 -13.60
C CYS A 76 -1.36 -22.86 -13.26
N SER A 77 -0.65 -22.16 -14.15
CA SER A 77 0.76 -21.83 -13.97
C SER A 77 1.00 -20.62 -13.07
N ASN A 78 -0.01 -19.76 -12.88
CA ASN A 78 0.05 -18.55 -12.08
C ASN A 78 -1.35 -18.18 -11.54
N PHE A 79 -1.43 -17.18 -10.67
CA PHE A 79 -2.69 -16.74 -10.06
C PHE A 79 -3.68 -16.14 -11.07
N GLU A 80 -3.22 -15.44 -12.09
CA GLU A 80 -4.09 -14.88 -13.14
C GLU A 80 -4.79 -15.99 -13.93
N ALA A 81 -4.09 -17.08 -14.25
CA ALA A 81 -4.68 -18.26 -14.88
C ALA A 81 -5.73 -18.94 -13.99
N VAL A 82 -5.60 -18.85 -12.66
CA VAL A 82 -6.65 -19.28 -11.73
C VAL A 82 -7.89 -18.40 -11.90
N LEU A 83 -7.70 -17.07 -11.89
CA LEU A 83 -8.78 -16.10 -12.05
C LEU A 83 -9.44 -16.18 -13.43
N GLU A 84 -8.74 -16.54 -14.49
CA GLU A 84 -9.26 -16.60 -15.87
C GLU A 84 -9.86 -17.96 -16.26
N MET A 85 -9.73 -18.97 -15.42
CA MET A 85 -10.11 -20.35 -15.78
C MET A 85 -11.59 -20.44 -16.19
N ASN A 86 -11.89 -20.96 -17.39
CA ASN A 86 -13.27 -21.03 -17.90
C ASN A 86 -14.03 -22.32 -17.52
N ASN A 87 -13.41 -23.20 -16.72
CA ASN A 87 -13.90 -24.52 -16.34
C ASN A 87 -14.49 -24.56 -14.92
N TYR A 88 -15.12 -23.47 -14.48
CA TYR A 88 -15.98 -23.53 -13.29
C TYR A 88 -17.22 -24.36 -13.58
N ASP A 89 -17.82 -24.97 -12.56
CA ASP A 89 -19.09 -25.68 -12.70
C ASP A 89 -20.10 -24.71 -13.33
N ARG A 90 -20.38 -24.87 -14.63
CA ARG A 90 -21.19 -23.94 -15.44
C ARG A 90 -22.68 -24.07 -15.09
N LYS A 91 -23.03 -23.86 -13.83
CA LYS A 91 -24.31 -23.27 -13.51
C LYS A 91 -24.09 -21.77 -13.59
N GLU A 92 -24.40 -21.20 -14.75
CA GLU A 92 -24.56 -19.76 -14.86
C GLU A 92 -25.73 -19.38 -13.95
N VAL A 93 -25.39 -18.78 -12.81
CA VAL A 93 -26.38 -18.18 -11.93
C VAL A 93 -26.47 -16.71 -12.33
N SER A 94 -27.59 -16.33 -12.94
CA SER A 94 -27.91 -14.92 -13.19
C SER A 94 -28.38 -14.31 -11.88
N ILE A 95 -27.57 -13.43 -11.30
CA ILE A 95 -27.97 -12.66 -10.11
C ILE A 95 -28.30 -11.23 -10.54
N GLN A 96 -29.39 -10.70 -9.99
CA GLN A 96 -29.70 -9.27 -10.08
C GLN A 96 -29.02 -8.57 -8.92
N ILE A 97 -28.09 -7.68 -9.21
CA ILE A 97 -27.32 -6.94 -8.21
C ILE A 97 -27.97 -5.56 -8.04
N LEU A 98 -28.47 -5.29 -6.83
CA LEU A 98 -28.88 -3.95 -6.43
C LEU A 98 -27.65 -3.22 -5.89
N ILE A 99 -27.46 -1.98 -6.35
CA ILE A 99 -26.30 -1.17 -6.01
C ILE A 99 -26.77 0.10 -5.32
N ASP A 100 -26.16 0.40 -4.18
CA ASP A 100 -26.29 1.69 -3.53
C ASP A 100 -25.25 2.65 -4.11
N ALA A 101 -25.70 3.62 -4.89
CA ALA A 101 -24.85 4.63 -5.50
C ALA A 101 -25.40 6.02 -5.18
N PRO A 102 -24.74 6.80 -4.29
CA PRO A 102 -25.22 8.12 -3.91
C PRO A 102 -25.13 9.18 -5.03
N GLU A 103 -24.51 8.89 -6.17
CA GLU A 103 -24.26 9.87 -7.26
C GLU A 103 -24.80 9.45 -8.64
N LEU A 104 -25.75 8.53 -8.75
CA LEU A 104 -26.47 8.28 -10.01
C LEU A 104 -27.57 9.34 -10.26
N GLU A 105 -27.20 10.61 -10.27
CA GLU A 105 -27.97 11.59 -11.03
C GLU A 105 -27.67 11.34 -12.51
N ILE A 106 -28.54 10.56 -13.16
CA ILE A 106 -28.95 10.62 -14.57
C ILE A 106 -29.41 9.22 -14.98
N THR A 107 -30.70 9.14 -15.32
CA THR A 107 -31.41 8.04 -15.98
C THR A 107 -31.69 6.77 -15.17
N GLY A 108 -32.70 6.85 -14.29
CA GLY A 108 -33.65 5.76 -14.03
C GLY A 108 -33.09 4.53 -13.33
N SER A 109 -33.35 4.41 -12.02
CA SER A 109 -33.20 3.21 -11.17
C SER A 109 -31.91 2.40 -11.43
N GLY A 110 -30.94 2.50 -10.52
CA GLY A 110 -29.62 1.84 -10.55
C GLY A 110 -29.66 0.31 -10.64
N PHE A 111 -30.06 -0.21 -11.80
CA PHE A 111 -30.07 -1.61 -12.15
C PHE A 111 -28.88 -1.90 -13.08
N ILE A 112 -27.97 -2.75 -12.63
CA ILE A 112 -26.99 -3.37 -13.53
C ILE A 112 -27.65 -4.60 -14.17
N PRO A 113 -27.46 -4.84 -15.49
CA PRO A 113 -27.91 -6.06 -16.14
C PRO A 113 -27.42 -7.31 -15.39
N PRO A 114 -28.16 -8.44 -15.45
CA PRO A 114 -27.80 -9.66 -14.74
C PRO A 114 -26.36 -10.07 -15.05
N VAL A 115 -25.55 -10.20 -14.00
CA VAL A 115 -24.16 -10.63 -14.11
C VAL A 115 -24.13 -12.15 -14.04
N SER A 116 -23.49 -12.79 -15.01
CA SER A 116 -23.24 -14.22 -14.97
C SER A 116 -22.09 -14.50 -14.01
N LEU A 117 -22.37 -15.23 -12.94
CA LEU A 117 -21.38 -15.59 -11.94
C LEU A 117 -20.82 -17.00 -12.14
N ARG A 118 -19.57 -17.18 -11.74
CA ARG A 118 -18.88 -18.48 -11.76
C ARG A 118 -19.15 -19.20 -10.44
N CYS A 119 -19.72 -20.41 -10.49
CA CYS A 119 -19.93 -21.20 -9.27
C CYS A 119 -18.61 -21.77 -8.76
N ILE A 120 -18.39 -21.65 -7.45
CA ILE A 120 -17.17 -22.10 -6.78
C ILE A 120 -17.49 -22.74 -5.42
N SER A 121 -16.67 -23.72 -5.02
CA SER A 121 -16.75 -24.34 -3.69
C SER A 121 -16.01 -23.50 -2.65
N ASN A 122 -16.33 -23.66 -1.36
CA ASN A 122 -15.55 -22.97 -0.31
C ASN A 122 -14.11 -23.48 -0.26
N GLN A 123 -13.89 -24.76 -0.60
CA GLN A 123 -12.55 -25.34 -0.68
C GLN A 123 -11.72 -24.68 -1.78
N ASP A 124 -12.31 -24.42 -2.95
CA ASP A 124 -11.63 -23.74 -4.04
C ASP A 124 -11.32 -22.27 -3.68
N ILE A 125 -12.23 -21.58 -2.98
CA ILE A 125 -11.98 -20.23 -2.45
C ILE A 125 -10.81 -20.21 -1.46
N PHE A 126 -10.67 -21.24 -0.62
CA PHE A 126 -9.51 -21.35 0.28
C PHE A 126 -8.18 -21.41 -0.51
N TYR A 127 -8.14 -22.15 -1.62
CA TYR A 127 -6.96 -22.21 -2.49
C TYR A 127 -6.69 -20.88 -3.19
N ILE A 128 -7.73 -20.21 -3.69
CA ILE A 128 -7.61 -18.86 -4.29
C ILE A 128 -7.05 -17.88 -3.26
N ARG A 129 -7.61 -17.85 -2.05
CA ARG A 129 -7.12 -16.98 -0.98
C ARG A 129 -5.66 -17.25 -0.63
N SER A 130 -5.29 -18.53 -0.50
CA SER A 130 -3.91 -18.91 -0.16
C SER A 130 -2.92 -18.48 -1.24
N ALA A 131 -3.27 -18.65 -2.52
CA ALA A 131 -2.43 -18.21 -3.62
C ALA A 131 -2.35 -16.68 -3.71
N MET A 132 -3.48 -15.99 -3.48
CA MET A 132 -3.57 -14.53 -3.43
C MET A 132 -2.66 -13.94 -2.34
N GLU A 133 -2.69 -14.52 -1.13
CA GLU A 133 -1.84 -14.09 -0.01
C GLU A 133 -0.35 -14.25 -0.32
N VAL A 134 0.02 -15.27 -1.10
CA VAL A 134 1.40 -15.46 -1.55
C VAL A 134 1.78 -14.44 -2.62
N GLU A 135 0.94 -14.22 -3.63
CA GLU A 135 1.20 -13.24 -4.70
C GLU A 135 1.31 -11.81 -4.18
N ASN A 136 0.39 -11.39 -3.30
CA ASN A 136 0.37 -10.04 -2.75
C ASN A 136 1.65 -9.68 -1.96
N LYS A 137 2.44 -10.65 -1.49
CA LYS A 137 3.75 -10.38 -0.85
C LYS A 137 4.73 -9.69 -1.79
N TYR A 138 4.56 -9.86 -3.09
CA TYR A 138 5.54 -9.47 -4.11
C TYR A 138 5.03 -8.38 -5.05
N MET A 139 3.73 -8.09 -5.05
CA MET A 139 3.15 -7.08 -5.93
C MET A 139 2.98 -5.75 -5.21
N ASN A 140 3.65 -4.71 -5.72
CA ASN A 140 3.61 -3.36 -5.14
C ASN A 140 2.64 -2.42 -5.89
N ASN A 141 2.42 -2.63 -7.18
CA ASN A 141 1.57 -1.75 -8.01
C ASN A 141 0.14 -2.26 -8.15
N LYS A 142 -0.08 -3.48 -7.67
CA LYS A 142 -1.30 -4.22 -7.89
C LYS A 142 -1.46 -5.14 -6.70
N GLN A 143 -2.60 -5.10 -6.04
CA GLN A 143 -2.96 -6.10 -5.05
C GLN A 143 -4.33 -6.67 -5.34
N TYR A 144 -4.48 -7.93 -4.99
CA TYR A 144 -5.74 -8.63 -5.10
C TYR A 144 -6.42 -8.65 -3.74
N HIS A 145 -7.70 -8.28 -3.71
CA HIS A 145 -8.51 -8.33 -2.50
C HIS A 145 -9.68 -9.27 -2.69
N LEU A 146 -9.86 -10.18 -1.74
CA LEU A 146 -11.02 -11.06 -1.70
C LEU A 146 -12.09 -10.45 -0.79
N ASN A 147 -13.15 -9.94 -1.39
CA ASN A 147 -14.32 -9.42 -0.70
C ASN A 147 -15.37 -10.53 -0.60
N ARG A 148 -16.09 -10.54 0.53
CA ARG A 148 -17.16 -11.49 0.81
C ARG A 148 -18.44 -10.71 1.10
N VAL A 149 -19.49 -10.97 0.34
CA VAL A 149 -20.78 -10.27 0.47
C VAL A 149 -21.90 -11.29 0.46
N SER A 150 -22.87 -11.18 1.37
CA SER A 150 -24.05 -12.04 1.31
C SER A 150 -24.87 -11.72 0.07
N ILE A 151 -25.49 -12.72 -0.57
CA ILE A 151 -26.38 -12.47 -1.72
C ILE A 151 -27.58 -11.57 -1.35
N ASP A 152 -27.94 -11.54 -0.06
CA ASP A 152 -29.07 -10.77 0.47
C ASP A 152 -28.69 -9.32 0.81
N GLU A 153 -27.40 -8.97 0.73
CA GLU A 153 -26.89 -7.64 1.05
C GLU A 153 -26.77 -6.76 -0.21
N VAL A 154 -26.88 -5.43 0.00
CA VAL A 154 -26.68 -4.46 -1.08
C VAL A 154 -25.19 -4.36 -1.38
N LEU A 155 -24.82 -4.49 -2.65
CA LEU A 155 -23.41 -4.46 -3.05
C LEU A 155 -22.93 -3.01 -3.23
N PRO A 156 -21.85 -2.58 -2.53
CA PRO A 156 -21.24 -1.27 -2.78
C PRO A 156 -20.70 -1.18 -4.21
N TYR A 157 -21.08 -0.11 -4.94
CA TYR A 157 -20.65 0.09 -6.33
C TYR A 157 -19.13 0.04 -6.51
N GLY A 158 -18.38 0.60 -5.54
CA GLY A 158 -16.93 0.69 -5.57
C GLY A 158 -16.20 -0.67 -5.60
N LEU A 159 -16.89 -1.76 -5.25
CA LEU A 159 -16.33 -3.12 -5.32
C LEU A 159 -16.40 -3.72 -6.73
N LEU A 160 -17.23 -3.19 -7.62
CA LEU A 160 -17.36 -3.63 -9.01
C LEU A 160 -16.40 -2.87 -9.94
N LYS A 161 -15.11 -2.90 -9.63
CA LYS A 161 -14.09 -2.34 -10.54
C LYS A 161 -14.06 -3.14 -11.86
N PRO A 162 -13.70 -2.54 -13.00
CA PRO A 162 -13.69 -3.21 -14.32
C PRO A 162 -12.90 -4.52 -14.41
N LYS A 163 -11.90 -4.71 -13.54
CA LYS A 163 -11.04 -5.91 -13.48
C LYS A 163 -11.46 -6.92 -12.39
N SER A 164 -12.63 -6.75 -11.77
CA SER A 164 -13.07 -7.63 -10.69
C SER A 164 -13.55 -8.97 -11.25
N THR A 165 -13.14 -10.06 -10.62
CA THR A 165 -13.64 -11.41 -10.91
C THR A 165 -14.64 -11.82 -9.85
N LEU A 166 -15.86 -12.17 -10.26
CA LEU A 166 -16.95 -12.52 -9.36
C LEU A 166 -17.21 -14.03 -9.36
N PHE A 167 -17.38 -14.58 -8.16
CA PHE A 167 -17.72 -15.97 -7.93
C PHE A 167 -18.92 -16.11 -7.00
N TYR A 168 -19.75 -17.11 -7.24
CA TYR A 168 -20.86 -17.50 -6.37
C TYR A 168 -20.49 -18.76 -5.59
N GLY A 169 -20.44 -18.65 -4.27
CA GLY A 169 -20.25 -19.74 -3.32
C GLY A 169 -21.52 -20.55 -3.14
N TYR A 170 -21.62 -21.73 -3.77
CA TYR A 170 -22.86 -22.51 -3.75
C TYR A 170 -23.12 -23.20 -2.41
N GLU A 171 -22.13 -23.29 -1.53
CA GLU A 171 -22.22 -23.97 -0.23
C GLU A 171 -22.74 -23.05 0.87
N ASP A 172 -22.49 -21.75 0.75
CA ASP A 172 -22.76 -20.76 1.79
C ASP A 172 -23.58 -19.55 1.29
N ASN A 173 -24.04 -19.60 0.03
CA ASN A 173 -24.89 -18.56 -0.59
C ASN A 173 -24.25 -17.17 -0.58
N THR A 174 -22.93 -17.14 -0.76
CA THR A 174 -22.10 -15.93 -0.68
C THR A 174 -21.61 -15.51 -2.06
N LEU A 175 -21.52 -14.20 -2.29
CA LEU A 175 -20.79 -13.62 -3.40
C LEU A 175 -19.33 -13.34 -2.97
N TYR A 176 -18.39 -13.95 -3.69
CA TYR A 176 -16.97 -13.67 -3.56
C TYR A 176 -16.51 -12.77 -4.71
N ILE A 177 -15.83 -11.67 -4.39
CA ILE A 177 -15.35 -10.71 -5.38
C ILE A 177 -13.85 -10.55 -5.21
N VAL A 178 -13.09 -11.04 -6.18
CA VAL A 178 -11.66 -10.76 -6.26
C VAL A 178 -11.49 -9.47 -7.05
N SER A 179 -11.19 -8.38 -6.37
CA SER A 179 -10.92 -7.09 -7.00
C SER A 179 -9.42 -6.86 -7.15
N GLU A 180 -9.04 -6.36 -8.33
CA GLU A 180 -7.72 -5.80 -8.56
C GLU A 180 -7.71 -4.35 -8.09
N ILE A 181 -6.83 -4.04 -7.14
CA ILE A 181 -6.54 -2.68 -6.73
C ILE A 181 -5.21 -2.32 -7.36
N GLU A 182 -5.26 -1.50 -8.41
CA GLU A 182 -4.07 -0.77 -8.85
C GLU A 182 -3.67 0.17 -7.71
N ILE A 183 -2.52 -0.10 -7.13
CA ILE A 183 -1.86 0.83 -6.24
C ILE A 183 -1.15 1.78 -7.21
N GLU A 184 -1.71 2.97 -7.38
CA GLU A 184 -1.07 4.00 -8.22
C GLU A 184 0.39 4.10 -7.83
N CYS A 185 1.22 3.70 -8.78
CA CYS A 185 2.66 3.67 -8.64
C CYS A 185 3.11 5.12 -8.42
N PRO A 186 3.67 5.49 -7.25
CA PRO A 186 4.02 6.88 -6.94
C PRO A 186 5.23 7.40 -7.74
N TRP A 187 5.66 6.66 -8.77
CA TRP A 187 6.80 6.96 -9.63
C TRP A 187 6.41 7.53 -10.99
N ASP A 188 5.21 8.08 -11.18
CA ASP A 188 5.01 8.98 -12.32
C ASP A 188 5.81 10.28 -12.08
N ILE A 189 7.10 10.17 -12.38
CA ILE A 189 8.08 11.24 -12.44
C ILE A 189 7.66 12.10 -13.63
N LYS A 190 6.74 13.04 -13.42
CA LYS A 190 6.69 14.29 -14.22
C LYS A 190 5.81 15.44 -13.74
N THR A 191 5.07 15.33 -12.64
CA THR A 191 4.31 16.50 -12.16
C THR A 191 4.62 16.80 -10.70
N THR A 192 5.42 17.86 -10.54
CA THR A 192 5.62 18.71 -9.35
C THR A 192 6.13 18.01 -8.10
N SER A 193 7.33 18.42 -7.70
CA SER A 193 8.08 18.10 -6.47
C SER A 193 7.37 18.43 -5.15
N GLU A 194 6.07 18.74 -5.18
CA GLU A 194 5.27 18.93 -3.99
C GLU A 194 4.46 17.65 -3.77
N ASN A 195 4.79 16.95 -2.69
CA ASN A 195 3.87 16.10 -1.94
C ASN A 195 3.75 14.59 -2.20
N LYS A 196 4.80 13.93 -2.70
CA LYS A 196 4.94 12.45 -2.51
C LYS A 196 4.72 12.04 -1.06
N TYR A 197 5.24 12.81 -0.10
CA TYR A 197 5.06 12.58 1.34
C TYR A 197 3.61 12.73 1.83
N VAL A 198 2.86 13.71 1.33
CA VAL A 198 1.45 13.90 1.69
C VAL A 198 0.57 12.81 1.10
N ASP A 199 0.90 12.24 -0.06
CA ASP A 199 0.18 11.10 -0.61
C ASP A 199 0.43 9.80 0.18
N TYR A 200 1.62 9.61 0.76
CA TYR A 200 1.89 8.49 1.68
C TYR A 200 1.22 8.66 3.06
N LEU A 201 1.16 9.89 3.58
CA LEU A 201 0.39 10.18 4.78
C LEU A 201 -1.11 10.03 4.54
N ARG A 202 -1.59 10.35 3.33
CA ARG A 202 -2.96 10.05 2.89
C ARG A 202 -3.21 8.55 2.87
N LEU A 203 -2.27 7.71 2.45
CA LEU A 203 -2.41 6.25 2.51
C LEU A 203 -2.57 5.72 3.94
N LEU A 204 -1.74 6.19 4.88
CA LEU A 204 -1.92 5.86 6.31
C LEU A 204 -3.26 6.36 6.85
N LYS A 205 -3.68 7.56 6.41
CA LYS A 205 -4.95 8.16 6.78
C LYS A 205 -6.15 7.45 6.13
N TYR A 206 -6.04 6.94 4.92
CA TYR A 206 -7.09 6.17 4.25
C TYR A 206 -7.25 4.78 4.87
N GLY A 207 -6.15 4.16 5.31
CA GLY A 207 -6.18 2.94 6.13
C GLY A 207 -6.86 3.17 7.48
N SER A 208 -6.52 4.26 8.18
CA SER A 208 -7.13 4.60 9.48
C SER A 208 -8.56 5.14 9.38
N ASP A 209 -8.92 5.87 8.31
CA ASP A 209 -10.26 6.41 8.09
C ASP A 209 -11.28 5.31 7.75
N MET A 210 -10.85 4.13 7.27
CA MET A 210 -11.71 2.92 7.20
C MET A 210 -12.06 2.35 8.59
N GLU A 211 -11.28 2.69 9.63
CA GLU A 211 -11.53 2.40 11.04
C GLU A 211 -11.73 3.70 11.85
N ALA A 212 -12.56 4.62 11.36
CA ALA A 212 -12.85 5.93 12.00
C ALA A 212 -13.25 5.87 13.49
N GLU A 213 -13.50 4.68 14.05
CA GLU A 213 -13.81 4.43 15.45
C GLU A 213 -12.57 4.38 16.38
N LYS A 214 -11.34 4.32 15.87
CA LYS A 214 -10.12 4.16 16.70
C LYS A 214 -9.18 5.38 16.65
N ARG A 215 -9.58 6.46 17.32
CA ARG A 215 -8.71 7.61 17.62
C ARG A 215 -8.62 7.84 19.12
N THR A 216 -7.41 8.09 19.61
CA THR A 216 -7.18 8.38 21.04
C THR A 216 -6.60 9.77 21.22
N SER A 217 -7.30 10.65 21.93
CA SER A 217 -6.74 11.97 22.29
C SER A 217 -5.61 11.79 23.31
N ILE A 218 -4.45 12.38 23.02
CA ILE A 218 -3.26 12.36 23.86
C ILE A 218 -2.71 13.77 24.06
N GLU A 219 -2.07 14.00 25.20
CA GLU A 219 -1.42 15.27 25.53
C GLU A 219 0.08 15.19 25.22
N VAL A 220 0.59 16.08 24.36
CA VAL A 220 2.01 16.14 23.99
C VAL A 220 2.63 17.48 24.35
N ARG A 221 3.96 17.50 24.55
CA ARG A 221 4.71 18.72 24.87
C ARG A 221 5.24 19.38 23.61
N THR A 222 5.43 20.68 23.65
CA THR A 222 6.10 21.43 22.59
C THR A 222 7.48 21.90 23.04
N ASP A 223 8.42 22.09 22.11
CA ASP A 223 9.81 22.47 22.41
C ASP A 223 10.03 23.94 22.81
N VAL A 224 9.00 24.81 22.66
CA VAL A 224 9.07 26.24 22.98
C VAL A 224 8.01 26.62 24.02
N TYR A 225 8.48 26.99 25.23
CA TYR A 225 7.71 27.15 26.48
C TYR A 225 7.04 25.83 26.92
N ASP A 226 6.96 25.52 28.22
CA ASP A 226 6.31 24.30 28.76
C ASP A 226 4.79 24.32 28.52
N TYR A 227 4.40 24.35 27.25
CA TYR A 227 3.05 24.39 26.74
C TYR A 227 2.69 22.99 26.25
N GLN A 228 1.46 22.58 26.56
CA GLN A 228 0.93 21.27 26.21
C GLN A 228 -0.22 21.45 25.22
N VAL A 229 -0.31 20.51 24.29
CA VAL A 229 -1.38 20.46 23.30
C VAL A 229 -1.92 19.04 23.20
N ASP A 230 -3.24 18.90 23.24
CA ASP A 230 -3.88 17.63 22.88
C ASP A 230 -3.87 17.43 21.36
N ILE A 231 -3.57 16.21 20.93
CA ILE A 231 -3.59 15.74 19.54
C ILE A 231 -4.34 14.40 19.51
N GLU A 232 -5.01 14.08 18.40
CA GLU A 232 -5.57 12.74 18.22
C GLU A 232 -4.48 11.78 17.72
N ALA A 233 -4.25 10.65 18.36
CA ALA A 233 -3.40 9.61 17.78
C ALA A 233 -4.27 8.70 16.92
N ASP A 234 -3.96 8.61 15.63
CA ASP A 234 -4.57 7.61 14.74
C ASP A 234 -3.96 6.25 15.03
N HIS A 235 -4.80 5.22 15.10
CA HIS A 235 -4.37 3.86 15.39
C HIS A 235 -3.87 3.18 14.11
N VAL A 236 -2.73 2.49 14.22
CA VAL A 236 -2.11 1.71 13.14
C VAL A 236 -1.60 0.39 13.71
N SER A 237 -1.59 -0.66 12.90
CA SER A 237 -0.97 -1.93 13.21
C SER A 237 0.57 -1.84 13.16
N ALA A 238 1.25 -2.80 13.79
CA ALA A 238 2.71 -2.89 13.72
C ALA A 238 3.22 -3.07 12.29
N ILE A 239 2.44 -3.71 11.42
CA ILE A 239 2.83 -3.92 10.01
C ILE A 239 2.70 -2.65 9.20
N GLU A 240 1.65 -1.85 9.38
CA GLU A 240 1.49 -0.54 8.74
C GLU A 240 2.60 0.42 9.17
N TRP A 241 2.90 0.45 10.48
CA TRP A 241 4.04 1.21 10.99
C TRP A 241 5.38 0.73 10.45
N PHE A 242 5.59 -0.59 10.34
CA PHE A 242 6.80 -1.17 9.79
C PHE A 242 6.99 -0.80 8.31
N ILE A 243 5.94 -0.89 7.50
CA ILE A 243 5.97 -0.49 6.09
C ILE A 243 6.31 1.00 5.98
N PHE A 244 5.66 1.83 6.79
CA PHE A 244 5.91 3.27 6.84
C PHE A 244 7.36 3.61 7.25
N SER A 245 7.81 3.11 8.39
CA SER A 245 9.15 3.41 8.94
C SER A 245 10.28 2.85 8.08
N ARG A 246 10.12 1.65 7.50
CA ARG A 246 11.13 1.03 6.63
C ARG A 246 11.31 1.77 5.30
N SER A 247 10.23 2.31 4.72
CA SER A 247 10.28 3.14 3.51
C SER A 247 11.17 4.39 3.68
N LYS A 248 11.42 4.81 4.93
CA LYS A 248 12.23 5.98 5.30
C LYS A 248 13.54 5.64 6.03
N MET A 249 13.67 4.48 6.68
CA MET A 249 14.96 4.01 7.23
C MET A 249 15.97 3.61 6.14
N ALA A 250 15.51 3.25 4.94
CA ALA A 250 16.39 3.05 3.78
C ALA A 250 17.10 4.34 3.33
N GLN A 251 16.66 5.51 3.81
CA GLN A 251 17.26 6.81 3.54
C GLN A 251 17.45 7.58 4.86
N ALA A 252 18.52 7.25 5.59
CA ALA A 252 18.93 7.99 6.78
C ALA A 252 19.05 9.50 6.47
N THR A 253 18.14 10.30 6.99
CA THR A 253 18.03 11.76 6.75
C THR A 253 17.80 12.11 5.28
N VAL A 254 16.57 11.95 4.80
CA VAL A 254 16.18 12.50 3.49
C VAL A 254 16.16 14.01 3.61
N TRP A 255 17.13 14.66 2.98
CA TRP A 255 16.92 16.01 2.48
C TRP A 255 16.13 15.85 1.19
N ASP A 256 14.90 16.37 1.14
CA ASP A 256 14.17 16.45 -0.13
C ASP A 256 14.89 17.44 -1.05
N ASP A 257 14.61 17.39 -2.36
CA ASP A 257 15.22 18.29 -3.36
C ASP A 257 14.98 19.78 -3.05
N ASP A 258 14.00 20.09 -2.17
CA ASP A 258 13.64 21.41 -1.67
C ASP A 258 14.39 21.84 -0.37
N GLY A 259 15.23 20.96 0.19
CA GLY A 259 15.97 21.20 1.43
C GLY A 259 15.18 20.92 2.71
N SER A 260 14.02 20.27 2.65
CA SER A 260 13.26 19.83 3.82
C SER A 260 13.81 18.53 4.42
N LYS A 261 13.62 18.30 5.73
CA LYS A 261 14.06 17.06 6.41
C LYS A 261 12.93 16.39 7.18
N ILE A 262 12.94 15.06 7.14
CA ILE A 262 11.97 14.18 7.79
C ILE A 262 12.65 13.41 8.93
N ASP A 263 12.04 13.40 10.11
CA ASP A 263 12.45 12.63 11.28
C ASP A 263 11.32 11.68 11.71
N ILE A 264 11.66 10.42 12.02
CA ILE A 264 10.70 9.40 12.48
C ILE A 264 11.21 8.81 13.80
N GLU A 265 10.35 8.81 14.82
CA GLU A 265 10.71 8.39 16.17
C GLU A 265 9.60 7.53 16.79
N ILE A 266 10.00 6.61 17.66
CA ILE A 266 9.09 5.75 18.43
C ILE A 266 9.23 6.08 19.90
N TYR A 267 8.09 6.19 20.58
CA TYR A 267 7.98 6.52 21.99
C TYR A 267 7.20 5.43 22.71
N ASP A 268 7.66 5.05 23.91
CA ASP A 268 6.93 4.13 24.77
C ASP A 268 5.74 4.81 25.48
N ASN A 269 5.74 6.14 25.60
CA ASN A 269 4.70 6.91 26.26
C ASN A 269 4.43 8.25 25.56
N HIS A 270 3.16 8.64 25.44
CA HIS A 270 2.78 9.92 24.84
C HIS A 270 3.35 11.14 25.59
N LYS A 271 3.59 11.02 26.91
CA LYS A 271 4.17 12.10 27.73
C LYS A 271 5.61 12.45 27.37
N ASP A 272 6.30 11.52 26.70
CA ASP A 272 7.68 11.69 26.26
C ASP A 272 7.77 12.36 24.88
N ILE A 273 6.63 12.50 24.19
CA ILE A 273 6.57 13.13 22.87
C ILE A 273 6.74 14.64 23.02
N ILE A 274 7.82 15.15 22.41
CA ILE A 274 8.09 16.59 22.27
C ILE A 274 7.99 16.95 20.78
N LEU A 275 7.08 17.85 20.44
CA LEU A 275 6.86 18.31 19.07
C LEU A 275 7.50 19.69 18.82
N PRO A 276 8.19 19.88 17.69
CA PRO A 276 8.83 21.15 17.39
C PRO A 276 7.82 22.22 16.97
N ILE A 277 8.09 23.45 17.36
CA ILE A 277 7.36 24.65 16.95
C ILE A 277 8.28 25.57 16.16
N CYS A 278 7.77 26.14 15.07
CA CYS A 278 8.42 27.22 14.37
C CYS A 278 8.51 28.46 15.27
N TYR A 279 9.73 28.90 15.56
CA TYR A 279 9.97 30.12 16.34
C TYR A 279 10.63 31.20 15.49
N ALA A 280 9.81 32.11 14.95
CA ALA A 280 10.26 33.30 14.23
C ALA A 280 10.25 34.58 15.10
N GLY A 281 10.04 34.46 16.42
CA GLY A 281 9.83 35.59 17.34
C GLY A 281 8.36 35.93 17.54
N GLU A 282 8.00 37.22 17.54
CA GLU A 282 6.62 37.70 17.81
C GLU A 282 5.60 37.41 16.68
N PHE A 283 6.06 36.91 15.53
CA PHE A 283 5.26 36.76 14.31
C PHE A 283 5.16 35.29 13.89
N ILE A 284 4.28 34.54 14.56
CA ILE A 284 3.83 33.22 14.13
C ILE A 284 2.50 33.42 13.41
N SER A 285 2.39 33.00 12.15
CA SER A 285 1.22 33.28 11.30
C SER A 285 0.00 32.41 11.66
N SER A 286 0.22 31.26 12.30
CA SER A 286 -0.86 30.43 12.82
C SER A 286 -0.33 29.49 13.92
N LYS A 287 -1.03 29.50 15.06
CA LYS A 287 -0.96 28.44 16.09
C LYS A 287 -2.18 27.52 15.97
N ASP A 288 -2.86 27.55 14.83
CA ASP A 288 -4.13 26.87 14.70
C ASP A 288 -3.90 25.37 14.67
N ARG A 289 -4.59 24.66 15.57
CA ARG A 289 -4.73 23.21 15.46
C ARG A 289 -5.34 22.91 14.08
N ILE A 290 -4.60 22.18 13.26
CA ILE A 290 -5.18 21.50 12.10
C ILE A 290 -5.74 20.19 12.64
N ASN A 291 -7.07 20.04 12.61
CA ASN A 291 -7.80 18.94 13.27
C ASN A 291 -7.23 17.55 12.94
N GLY A 292 -7.23 16.66 13.95
CA GLY A 292 -6.85 15.24 13.83
C GLY A 292 -5.49 14.93 14.46
N ASN A 293 -4.71 14.10 13.79
CA ASN A 293 -3.42 13.58 14.27
C ASN A 293 -2.20 14.43 13.97
N GLN A 294 -2.42 15.69 13.60
CA GLN A 294 -1.41 16.57 13.05
C GLN A 294 -1.22 17.82 13.92
N LEU A 295 0.04 18.23 14.09
CA LEU A 295 0.42 19.56 14.53
C LEU A 295 1.19 20.25 13.40
N SER A 296 0.64 21.34 12.87
CA SER A 296 1.37 22.19 11.92
C SER A 296 1.78 23.49 12.60
N SER A 297 3.03 23.88 12.42
CA SER A 297 3.61 25.11 12.95
C SER A 297 4.36 25.83 11.83
N ASN A 298 3.78 26.94 11.36
CA ASN A 298 4.30 27.69 10.22
C ASN A 298 4.42 29.19 10.55
N CYS A 299 5.18 29.93 9.75
CA CYS A 299 5.36 31.38 9.85
C CYS A 299 5.18 32.04 8.48
N ASP A 300 4.87 33.34 8.45
CA ASP A 300 4.71 34.10 7.20
C ASP A 300 6.06 34.58 6.64
N THR A 301 6.03 35.52 5.69
CA THR A 301 7.20 36.13 5.05
C THR A 301 8.27 36.68 6.00
N TRP A 302 7.94 36.97 7.27
CA TRP A 302 8.94 37.37 8.26
C TRP A 302 9.78 36.19 8.75
N GLY A 303 9.23 34.98 8.75
CA GLY A 303 9.94 33.75 9.04
C GLY A 303 11.09 33.47 8.08
N THR A 304 10.87 33.72 6.79
CA THR A 304 11.91 33.67 5.74
C THR A 304 13.08 34.60 6.08
N ALA A 305 12.79 35.83 6.48
CA ALA A 305 13.82 36.83 6.82
C ALA A 305 14.65 36.45 8.07
N MET A 306 14.08 35.63 8.96
CA MET A 306 14.74 35.14 10.18
C MET A 306 15.36 33.75 10.01
N ASN A 307 15.33 33.17 8.80
CA ASN A 307 15.76 31.80 8.52
C ASN A 307 15.07 30.77 9.45
N ALA A 308 13.80 31.03 9.77
CA ALA A 308 13.00 30.19 10.63
C ALA A 308 12.56 28.91 9.90
N ARG A 309 12.46 27.81 10.65
CA ARG A 309 12.08 26.51 10.12
C ARG A 309 10.65 26.18 10.51
N ALA A 310 9.81 25.87 9.53
CA ALA A 310 8.45 25.42 9.74
C ALA A 310 8.41 23.90 9.93
N TYR A 311 7.38 23.42 10.63
CA TYR A 311 7.24 22.02 11.02
C TYR A 311 5.82 21.53 10.79
N THR A 312 5.70 20.28 10.34
CA THR A 312 4.46 19.51 10.41
C THR A 312 4.75 18.17 11.05
N SER A 313 4.03 17.85 12.12
CA SER A 313 4.21 16.61 12.88
C SER A 313 2.93 15.78 12.88
N TYR A 314 3.06 14.46 12.81
CA TYR A 314 1.96 13.50 12.87
C TYR A 314 2.21 12.49 14.00
N VAL A 315 1.16 12.11 14.72
CA VAL A 315 1.25 11.15 15.83
C VAL A 315 0.32 9.95 15.59
N PHE A 316 0.88 8.76 15.75
CA PHE A 316 0.18 7.48 15.55
C PHE A 316 0.34 6.60 16.79
N TYR A 317 -0.69 5.79 17.09
CA TYR A 317 -0.63 4.75 18.11
C TYR A 317 -0.51 3.38 17.45
N ILE A 318 0.55 2.65 17.77
CA ILE A 318 0.87 1.34 17.19
C ILE A 318 0.23 0.26 18.07
N GLU A 319 -0.95 -0.22 17.69
CA GLU A 319 -1.83 -1.01 18.56
C GLU A 319 -1.14 -2.27 19.09
N ASP A 320 -0.54 -3.07 18.21
CA ASP A 320 0.07 -4.36 18.55
C ASP A 320 1.32 -4.23 19.43
N GLN A 321 1.91 -3.04 19.50
CA GLN A 321 3.13 -2.77 20.25
C GLN A 321 2.90 -1.91 21.48
N GLU A 322 1.72 -1.31 21.62
CA GLU A 322 1.38 -0.34 22.66
C GLU A 322 2.37 0.84 22.73
N LYS A 323 2.78 1.35 21.56
CA LYS A 323 3.76 2.44 21.40
C LYS A 323 3.22 3.57 20.56
N TYR A 324 3.90 4.72 20.58
CA TYR A 324 3.56 5.87 19.77
C TYR A 324 4.62 6.12 18.69
N GLY A 325 4.16 6.26 17.45
CA GLY A 325 4.98 6.65 16.32
C GLY A 325 4.82 8.14 16.01
N VAL A 326 5.92 8.87 15.88
CA VAL A 326 5.90 10.29 15.55
C VAL A 326 6.68 10.54 14.27
N VAL A 327 6.09 11.31 13.37
CA VAL A 327 6.69 11.69 12.09
C VAL A 327 6.76 13.19 12.03
N ARG A 328 7.94 13.76 11.81
CA ARG A 328 8.15 15.20 11.69
C ARG A 328 8.69 15.53 10.32
N HIS A 329 8.08 16.49 9.66
CA HIS A 329 8.58 17.11 8.44
C HIS A 329 8.93 18.56 8.73
N SER A 330 10.08 19.00 8.24
CA SER A 330 10.62 20.32 8.56
C SER A 330 11.23 20.99 7.34
N TYR A 331 10.75 22.17 6.99
CA TYR A 331 11.12 22.91 5.78
C TYR A 331 11.45 24.36 6.12
N TYR A 332 12.24 25.01 5.28
CA TYR A 332 12.49 26.44 5.40
C TYR A 332 11.35 27.21 4.73
N VAL A 333 10.91 28.29 5.37
CA VAL A 333 9.94 29.19 4.75
C VAL A 333 10.71 30.06 3.77
N PHE A 334 10.38 29.97 2.48
CA PHE A 334 11.01 30.73 1.39
C PHE A 334 10.05 31.75 0.81
#